data_AF-A0A450WIP3-F1
#
_entry.id   AF-A0A450WIP3-F1
#
_cell.length_a   1.000
_cell.length_b   1.000
_cell.length_c   1.000
_cell.angle_alpha   90.00
_cell.angle_beta   90.00
_cell.angle_gamma   90.00
#
_symmetry.space_group_name_H-M   'P 1'
#
loop_
_entity.id
_entity.type
_entity.pdbx_description
1 polymer ?
#
loop_
_entity_poly.entity_id
_entity_poly.type
_entity_poly.pdbx_seq_one_letter_code
_entity_poly.pdbx_strand_id
1 'polypeptide(L)'
;MTARCARGSGRFFPGTTDTFQGLLNRVASGFEQGTLQPLDVPVFEAGQVGEALEAVHDRSIALEIGAAETVEALPEKQREGIIRADGSYLVTGGFGGFGITLAFWLAAQGAKSLVLVGRRGAATPEAKYALKGLEAKGVSVWGASADVGKEEDVERLIREIQAKHPPLVGVFHTAGVLDDAMLTDLTPERLRTVMQPKAMGAWYLHRYTQNLPLDCFVLFSSISALVGRSGQGNYVAANAFLDQLTHARRARGLPGLSLNWGVLAEVGMAARQEIGGNLEWYGIGSFTRDEAMRMLELALRSDYAQLGLMDIDWKTWLNANRASAVALRYQHLSDNAIPEFSAIIQALRKELQDMDEAARLGRVVTLLAGLTAQIMRLPEDALDPATPLSNLGLDSLMGTELRGNVEAHTGVTLSILDLQSSNMEQLAEKVLEGMGY
;
A
#
# COMPACT_ATOMS: atom_id res chain seq x y z
N MET A 1 58.15 36.14 9.05
CA MET A 1 59.04 35.45 8.09
C MET A 1 58.41 34.09 7.81
N THR A 2 57.86 33.89 6.62
CA THR A 2 57.28 32.61 6.13
C THR A 2 58.32 31.50 6.08
N ALA A 3 57.93 30.24 6.26
CA ALA A 3 58.66 29.16 5.62
C ALA A 3 57.78 27.92 5.34
N ARG A 4 57.89 27.44 4.10
CA ARG A 4 57.11 26.40 3.43
C ARG A 4 57.50 24.96 3.83
N CYS A 5 56.54 24.05 3.61
CA CYS A 5 56.63 22.61 3.31
C CYS A 5 57.96 21.87 3.50
N ALA A 6 57.90 20.77 4.26
CA ALA A 6 58.74 19.59 4.08
C ALA A 6 57.89 18.31 4.20
N ARG A 7 58.03 17.40 3.24
CA ARG A 7 57.56 16.00 3.30
C ARG A 7 58.37 15.26 4.38
N GLY A 8 57.71 14.50 5.25
CA GLY A 8 58.39 13.70 6.28
C GLY A 8 57.50 12.63 6.91
N SER A 9 57.75 11.38 6.50
CA SER A 9 57.52 10.09 7.17
C SER A 9 56.87 10.05 8.58
N GLY A 10 55.72 9.36 8.67
CA GLY A 10 55.42 8.35 9.69
C GLY A 10 55.29 8.76 11.16
N ARG A 11 54.05 8.73 11.69
CA ARG A 11 53.59 7.80 12.75
C ARG A 11 52.13 8.10 13.07
N PHE A 12 51.22 7.22 12.64
CA PHE A 12 49.84 7.16 13.13
C PHE A 12 49.93 6.76 14.62
N PHE A 13 49.54 7.66 15.54
CA PHE A 13 49.34 7.28 16.94
C PHE A 13 47.92 6.69 17.05
N PRO A 14 47.76 5.42 17.47
CA PRO A 14 46.44 4.89 17.79
C PRO A 14 46.02 5.51 19.12
N GLY A 15 45.30 6.64 19.07
CA GLY A 15 44.77 7.27 20.27
C GLY A 15 43.65 6.41 20.84
N THR A 16 43.86 5.83 22.03
CA THR A 16 42.77 5.33 22.88
C THR A 16 41.94 6.52 23.38
N THR A 17 40.66 6.29 23.70
CA THR A 17 39.70 7.31 24.18
C THR A 17 40.26 8.20 25.31
N ASP A 18 41.11 7.63 26.17
CA ASP A 18 41.81 8.34 27.26
C ASP A 18 42.71 9.48 26.78
N THR A 19 43.35 9.31 25.62
CA THR A 19 44.25 10.32 25.03
C THR A 19 43.49 11.54 24.56
N PHE A 20 42.29 11.35 24.01
CA PHE A 20 41.43 12.43 23.53
C PHE A 20 40.84 13.23 24.69
N GLN A 21 40.36 12.53 25.74
CA GLN A 21 39.84 13.17 26.93
C GLN A 21 40.92 13.98 27.67
N GLY A 22 42.14 13.45 27.75
CA GLY A 22 43.28 14.17 28.33
C GLY A 22 43.65 15.45 27.56
N LEU A 23 43.55 15.43 26.22
CA LEU A 23 43.78 16.62 25.39
C LEU A 23 42.68 17.67 25.58
N LEU A 24 41.41 17.26 25.60
CA LEU A 24 40.28 18.15 25.85
C LEU A 24 40.38 18.86 27.20
N ASN A 25 40.72 18.13 28.27
CA ASN A 25 40.88 18.72 29.60
C ASN A 25 42.01 19.76 29.65
N ARG A 26 43.10 19.55 28.91
CA ARG A 26 44.20 20.53 28.80
C ARG A 26 43.77 21.78 28.06
N VAL A 27 42.98 21.65 26.99
CA VAL A 27 42.44 22.80 26.25
C VAL A 27 41.47 23.58 27.14
N ALA A 28 40.54 22.91 27.83
CA ALA A 28 39.59 23.53 28.75
C ALA A 28 40.30 24.29 29.89
N SER A 29 41.28 23.65 30.55
CA SER A 29 42.10 24.31 31.58
C SER A 29 42.87 25.51 31.03
N GLY A 30 43.31 25.43 29.77
CA GLY A 30 44.00 26.53 29.10
C GLY A 30 43.13 27.77 28.92
N PHE A 31 41.85 27.60 28.60
CA PHE A 31 40.86 28.69 28.55
C PHE A 31 40.54 29.24 29.93
N GLU A 32 40.32 28.37 30.93
CA GLU A 32 40.04 28.80 32.32
C GLU A 32 41.19 29.62 32.93
N GLN A 33 42.44 29.25 32.61
CA GLN A 33 43.63 29.94 33.07
C GLN A 33 44.01 31.14 32.20
N GLY A 34 43.24 31.42 31.12
CA GLY A 34 43.48 32.53 30.19
C GLY A 34 44.74 32.38 29.32
N THR A 35 45.34 31.18 29.28
CA THR A 35 46.51 30.87 28.44
C THR A 35 46.13 30.56 26.99
N LEU A 36 44.87 30.17 26.77
CA LEU A 36 44.24 30.07 25.45
C LEU A 36 43.13 31.13 25.35
N GLN A 37 43.04 31.77 24.20
CA GLN A 37 41.97 32.72 23.88
C GLN A 37 41.12 32.19 22.72
N PRO A 38 39.80 32.47 22.71
CA PRO A 38 38.95 32.08 21.60
C PRO A 38 39.46 32.70 20.30
N LEU A 39 39.37 31.97 19.20
CA LEU A 39 39.66 32.53 17.89
C LEU A 39 38.55 33.53 17.54
N ASP A 40 38.94 34.71 17.08
CA ASP A 40 38.01 35.73 16.59
C ASP A 40 37.52 35.34 15.19
N VAL A 41 36.50 34.48 15.14
CA VAL A 41 35.91 33.96 13.90
C VAL A 41 34.47 34.45 13.74
N PRO A 42 34.08 34.90 12.54
CA PRO A 42 32.69 35.28 12.28
C PRO A 42 31.78 34.05 12.36
N VAL A 43 30.64 34.21 13.03
CA VAL A 43 29.63 33.17 13.27
C VAL A 43 28.45 33.38 12.31
N PHE A 44 28.02 32.33 11.63
CA PHE A 44 26.88 32.32 10.71
C PHE A 44 25.84 31.30 11.16
N GLU A 45 24.54 31.56 10.98
CA GLU A 45 23.51 30.56 11.29
C GLU A 45 23.43 29.45 10.23
N ALA A 46 22.84 28.30 10.60
CA ALA A 46 22.64 27.17 9.67
C ALA A 46 21.85 27.52 8.39
N GLY A 47 21.01 28.55 8.41
CA GLY A 47 20.31 29.04 7.22
C GLY A 47 21.20 29.82 6.24
N GLN A 48 22.39 30.25 6.68
CA GLN A 48 23.30 31.15 5.96
C GLN A 48 24.52 30.44 5.39
N VAL A 49 24.45 29.11 5.18
CA VAL A 49 25.57 28.29 4.69
C VAL A 49 26.16 28.81 3.37
N GLY A 50 25.33 29.38 2.49
CA GLY A 50 25.81 30.00 1.25
C GLY A 50 26.73 31.20 1.50
N GLU A 51 26.31 32.13 2.34
CA GLU A 51 27.09 33.33 2.73
C GLU A 51 28.36 32.95 3.50
N ALA A 52 28.25 31.92 4.34
CA ALA A 52 29.37 31.37 5.08
C ALA A 52 30.45 30.83 4.14
N LEU A 53 30.09 30.06 3.11
CA LEU A 53 31.02 29.48 2.14
C LEU A 53 31.72 30.54 1.26
N GLU A 54 31.05 31.65 0.94
CA GLU A 54 31.68 32.77 0.23
C GLU A 54 32.70 33.52 1.10
N ALA A 55 32.48 33.56 2.41
CA ALA A 55 33.35 34.20 3.39
C ALA A 55 34.64 33.40 3.73
N VAL A 56 34.76 32.15 3.26
CA VAL A 56 35.86 31.18 3.56
C VAL A 56 37.15 31.44 2.78
N HIS A 57 37.27 32.58 2.10
CA HIS A 57 38.34 32.74 1.12
C HIS A 57 39.78 32.79 1.68
N ASP A 58 39.98 32.95 3.00
CA ASP A 58 41.26 32.68 3.71
C ASP A 58 41.14 32.77 5.26
N ARG A 59 39.96 32.49 5.83
CA ARG A 59 39.72 32.58 7.28
C ARG A 59 38.89 31.41 7.79
N SER A 60 39.13 31.03 9.05
CA SER A 60 38.23 30.14 9.77
C SER A 60 36.91 30.87 10.04
N ILE A 61 35.80 30.17 9.80
CA ILE A 61 34.45 30.63 10.11
C ILE A 61 33.82 29.63 11.09
N ALA A 62 32.87 30.09 11.90
CA ALA A 62 32.05 29.22 12.74
C ALA A 62 30.61 29.21 12.20
N LEU A 63 30.00 28.03 12.15
CA LEU A 63 28.60 27.88 11.76
C LEU A 63 27.83 27.47 13.02
N GLU A 64 27.00 28.39 13.52
CA GLU A 64 26.10 28.14 14.63
C GLU A 64 24.88 27.39 14.08
N ILE A 65 25.01 26.07 14.11
CA ILE A 65 23.88 25.17 13.95
C ILE A 65 23.16 25.29 15.28
N GLY A 66 22.15 26.18 15.31
CA GLY A 66 21.43 26.62 16.49
C GLY A 66 21.26 25.48 17.47
N ALA A 67 21.54 25.78 18.76
CA ALA A 67 21.61 24.83 19.85
C ALA A 67 20.72 23.62 19.57
N ALA A 68 21.34 22.50 19.21
CA ALA A 68 20.67 21.24 19.39
C ALA A 68 20.27 21.27 20.86
N GLU A 69 18.98 21.47 21.14
CA GLU A 69 18.42 20.99 22.38
C GLU A 69 19.06 19.62 22.56
N THR A 70 19.78 19.44 23.66
CA THR A 70 20.27 18.12 24.04
C THR A 70 19.03 17.25 24.17
N VAL A 71 18.60 16.68 23.05
CA VAL A 71 17.71 15.54 23.02
C VAL A 71 18.58 14.48 23.65
N GLU A 72 18.24 14.04 24.86
CA GLU A 72 18.72 12.76 25.34
C GLU A 72 18.55 11.80 24.18
N ALA A 73 19.66 11.37 23.59
CA ALA A 73 19.65 10.21 22.72
C ALA A 73 19.32 9.06 23.66
N LEU A 74 18.02 8.86 23.89
CA LEU A 74 17.49 7.65 24.48
C LEU A 74 18.19 6.53 23.69
N PRO A 75 18.92 5.62 24.35
CA PRO A 75 19.58 4.52 23.65
C PRO A 75 18.54 3.95 22.71
N GLU A 76 18.87 3.84 21.40
CA GLU A 76 17.95 3.36 20.37
C GLU A 76 17.22 2.18 20.99
N LYS A 77 15.95 2.42 21.37
CA LYS A 77 15.24 1.51 22.26
C LYS A 77 15.31 0.19 21.52
N GLN A 78 16.05 -0.79 22.05
CA GLN A 78 16.20 -2.09 21.40
C GLN A 78 14.79 -2.43 20.96
N ARG A 79 14.57 -2.51 19.63
CA ARG A 79 13.22 -2.64 19.09
C ARG A 79 12.68 -3.91 19.71
N GLU A 80 11.88 -3.78 20.76
CA GLU A 80 11.31 -4.95 21.42
C GLU A 80 10.55 -5.67 20.31
N GLY A 81 10.92 -6.93 20.09
CA GLY A 81 10.37 -7.71 18.99
C GLY A 81 8.86 -7.76 19.16
N ILE A 82 8.12 -7.25 18.17
CA ILE A 82 6.65 -7.33 18.11
C ILE A 82 6.20 -8.80 18.21
N ILE A 83 7.05 -9.69 17.71
CA ILE A 83 6.83 -11.12 17.61
C ILE A 83 7.72 -11.83 18.65
N ARG A 84 7.09 -12.37 19.69
CA ARG A 84 7.74 -13.21 20.71
C ARG A 84 7.95 -14.65 20.25
N ALA A 85 9.02 -15.26 20.75
CA ALA A 85 9.48 -16.61 20.38
C ALA A 85 8.74 -17.75 21.10
N ASP A 86 8.12 -17.50 22.24
CA ASP A 86 7.46 -18.48 23.12
C ASP A 86 5.95 -18.61 22.88
N GLY A 87 5.42 -17.94 21.86
CA GLY A 87 4.03 -18.07 21.41
C GLY A 87 3.90 -18.69 20.01
N SER A 88 2.68 -19.08 19.65
CA SER A 88 2.31 -19.52 18.32
C SER A 88 1.48 -18.48 17.57
N TYR A 89 1.63 -18.45 16.23
CA TYR A 89 0.91 -17.52 15.35
C TYR A 89 0.09 -18.29 14.30
N LEU A 90 -1.21 -18.01 14.27
CA LEU A 90 -2.13 -18.57 13.31
C LEU A 90 -2.24 -17.67 12.07
N VAL A 91 -1.93 -18.21 10.89
CA VAL A 91 -2.11 -17.52 9.61
C VAL A 91 -3.13 -18.27 8.76
N THR A 92 -4.33 -17.70 8.63
CA THR A 92 -5.38 -18.27 7.76
C THR A 92 -5.26 -17.75 6.34
N GLY A 93 -5.54 -18.58 5.35
CA GLY A 93 -5.08 -18.29 3.98
C GLY A 93 -3.56 -18.41 3.86
N GLY A 94 -2.93 -19.16 4.77
CA GLY A 94 -1.47 -19.22 4.96
C GLY A 94 -0.70 -19.75 3.76
N PHE A 95 -1.36 -20.49 2.85
CA PHE A 95 -0.76 -20.97 1.60
C PHE A 95 -1.02 -20.05 0.40
N GLY A 96 -1.68 -18.90 0.61
CA GLY A 96 -1.80 -17.84 -0.40
C GLY A 96 -0.53 -16.99 -0.46
N GLY A 97 -0.41 -16.14 -1.49
CA GLY A 97 0.78 -15.30 -1.68
C GLY A 97 1.09 -14.43 -0.46
N PHE A 98 0.10 -13.66 0.03
CA PHE A 98 0.25 -12.89 1.28
C PHE A 98 0.53 -13.78 2.50
N GLY A 99 -0.14 -14.92 2.63
CA GLY A 99 0.02 -15.81 3.78
C GLY A 99 1.45 -16.37 3.89
N ILE A 100 2.04 -16.78 2.76
CA ILE A 100 3.42 -17.28 2.72
C ILE A 100 4.43 -16.15 2.99
N THR A 101 4.27 -14.99 2.34
CA THR A 101 5.13 -13.83 2.59
C THR A 101 5.10 -13.43 4.07
N LEU A 102 3.92 -13.38 4.66
CA LEU A 102 3.72 -13.10 6.07
C LEU A 102 4.37 -14.16 6.97
N ALA A 103 4.23 -15.45 6.65
CA ALA A 103 4.84 -16.53 7.44
C ALA A 103 6.37 -16.41 7.49
N PHE A 104 7.01 -16.11 6.36
CA PHE A 104 8.45 -15.87 6.31
C PHE A 104 8.87 -14.61 7.05
N TRP A 105 8.06 -13.55 6.98
CA TRP A 105 8.30 -12.34 7.76
C TRP A 105 8.18 -12.61 9.27
N LEU A 106 7.13 -13.31 9.72
CA LEU A 106 6.97 -13.69 11.13
C LEU A 106 8.16 -14.51 11.64
N ALA A 107 8.63 -15.47 10.83
CA ALA A 107 9.83 -16.25 11.14
C ALA A 107 11.07 -15.35 11.30
N ALA A 108 11.25 -14.36 10.42
CA ALA A 108 12.35 -13.40 10.50
C ALA A 108 12.25 -12.46 11.71
N GLN A 109 11.04 -12.14 12.16
CA GLN A 109 10.78 -11.32 13.34
C GLN A 109 10.90 -12.07 14.67
N GLY A 110 11.13 -13.38 14.64
CA GLY A 110 11.42 -14.19 15.85
C GLY A 110 10.38 -15.25 16.18
N ALA A 111 9.30 -15.42 15.40
CA ALA A 111 8.33 -16.48 15.62
C ALA A 111 9.00 -17.86 15.55
N LYS A 112 8.75 -18.71 16.55
CA LYS A 112 9.24 -20.10 16.57
C LYS A 112 8.15 -21.14 16.35
N SER A 113 6.88 -20.76 16.43
CA SER A 113 5.76 -21.65 16.10
C SER A 113 4.75 -20.95 15.19
N LEU A 114 4.48 -21.55 14.03
CA LEU A 114 3.52 -21.05 13.05
C LEU A 114 2.48 -22.12 12.72
N VAL A 115 1.22 -21.70 12.58
CA VAL A 115 0.12 -22.54 12.12
C VAL A 115 -0.43 -21.95 10.84
N LEU A 116 -0.13 -22.57 9.70
CA LEU A 116 -0.59 -22.13 8.39
C LEU A 116 -1.82 -22.92 7.98
N VAL A 117 -2.92 -22.20 7.72
CA VAL A 117 -4.22 -22.83 7.45
C VAL A 117 -4.70 -22.52 6.05
N GLY A 118 -5.17 -23.56 5.37
CA GLY A 118 -5.98 -23.44 4.17
C GLY A 118 -6.85 -24.68 3.98
N ARG A 119 -7.87 -24.58 3.12
CA ARG A 119 -8.84 -25.67 2.87
C ARG A 119 -8.21 -27.01 2.46
N ARG A 120 -7.03 -26.96 1.82
CA ARG A 120 -6.29 -28.13 1.35
C ARG A 120 -5.08 -28.48 2.23
N GLY A 121 -4.82 -27.71 3.29
CA GLY A 121 -3.57 -27.79 4.05
C GLY A 121 -2.32 -27.74 3.17
N ALA A 122 -1.28 -28.47 3.57
CA ALA A 122 -0.03 -28.61 2.82
C ALA A 122 -0.06 -29.68 1.72
N ALA A 123 -1.17 -29.77 0.97
CA ALA A 123 -1.34 -30.81 -0.05
C ALA A 123 -0.47 -30.57 -1.31
N THR A 124 -0.19 -29.32 -1.68
CA THR A 124 0.54 -29.03 -2.93
C THR A 124 2.07 -29.05 -2.73
N PRO A 125 2.86 -29.31 -3.79
CA PRO A 125 4.32 -29.22 -3.74
C PRO A 125 4.83 -27.87 -3.24
N GLU A 126 4.20 -26.76 -3.66
CA GLU A 126 4.58 -25.40 -3.27
C GLU A 126 4.34 -25.18 -1.78
N ALA A 127 3.20 -25.66 -1.26
CA ALA A 127 2.91 -25.58 0.17
C ALA A 127 3.92 -26.38 1.00
N LYS A 128 4.28 -27.59 0.57
CA LYS A 128 5.31 -28.41 1.22
C LYS A 128 6.69 -27.76 1.15
N TYR A 129 7.04 -27.14 0.03
CA TYR A 129 8.30 -26.42 -0.13
C TYR A 129 8.38 -25.21 0.82
N ALA A 130 7.30 -24.45 0.94
CA ALA A 130 7.24 -23.31 1.86
C ALA A 130 7.37 -23.74 3.33
N LEU A 131 6.70 -24.84 3.74
CA LEU A 131 6.86 -25.40 5.08
C LEU A 131 8.32 -25.77 5.36
N LYS A 132 8.97 -26.50 4.46
CA LYS A 132 10.40 -26.85 4.59
C LYS A 132 11.30 -25.61 4.68
N GLY A 133 10.98 -24.56 3.92
CA GLY A 133 11.72 -23.29 3.97
C GLY A 133 11.61 -22.58 5.31
N LEU A 134 10.45 -22.65 5.97
CA LEU A 134 10.25 -22.12 7.33
C LEU A 134 10.91 -23.01 8.39
N GLU A 135 10.81 -24.33 8.26
CA GLU A 135 11.49 -25.29 9.13
C GLU A 135 13.02 -25.13 9.10
N ALA A 136 13.59 -24.89 7.91
CA ALA A 136 15.02 -24.61 7.74
C ALA A 136 15.47 -23.30 8.44
N LYS A 137 14.52 -22.39 8.75
CA LYS A 137 14.77 -21.18 9.57
C LYS A 137 14.60 -21.44 11.08
N GLY A 138 14.41 -22.69 11.49
CA GLY A 138 14.27 -23.08 12.89
C GLY A 138 12.88 -22.79 13.47
N VAL A 139 11.85 -22.79 12.62
CA VAL A 139 10.45 -22.58 13.03
C VAL A 139 9.70 -23.91 13.00
N SER A 140 8.97 -24.23 14.06
CA SER A 140 8.01 -25.33 14.06
C SER A 140 6.76 -24.89 13.32
N VAL A 141 6.46 -25.50 12.17
CA VAL A 141 5.31 -25.11 11.34
C VAL A 141 4.32 -26.25 11.21
N TRP A 142 3.05 -25.96 11.49
CA TRP A 142 1.94 -26.88 11.23
C TRP A 142 1.11 -26.37 10.05
N GLY A 143 1.10 -27.13 8.96
CA GLY A 143 0.25 -26.88 7.80
C GLY A 143 -1.12 -27.56 7.94
N ALA A 144 -2.07 -26.91 8.59
CA ALA A 144 -3.39 -27.48 8.89
C ALA A 144 -4.38 -27.36 7.72
N SER A 145 -5.20 -28.40 7.56
CA SER A 145 -6.33 -28.41 6.62
C SER A 145 -7.62 -28.04 7.35
N ALA A 146 -8.13 -26.84 7.10
CA ALA A 146 -9.40 -26.38 7.66
C ALA A 146 -10.05 -25.33 6.75
N ASP A 147 -11.38 -25.33 6.69
CA ASP A 147 -12.15 -24.26 6.08
C ASP A 147 -12.57 -23.26 7.16
N VAL A 148 -11.89 -22.12 7.21
CA VAL A 148 -12.19 -21.06 8.20
C VAL A 148 -13.58 -20.47 8.01
N GLY A 149 -14.23 -20.70 6.86
CA GLY A 149 -15.63 -20.35 6.66
C GLY A 149 -16.62 -21.26 7.40
N LYS A 150 -16.17 -22.32 8.07
CA LYS A 150 -17.02 -23.23 8.86
C LYS A 150 -16.69 -23.11 10.34
N GLU A 151 -17.71 -22.93 11.17
CA GLU A 151 -17.53 -22.68 12.61
C GLU A 151 -16.84 -23.88 13.29
N GLU A 152 -17.25 -25.10 12.94
CA GLU A 152 -16.76 -26.35 13.53
C GLU A 152 -15.28 -26.60 13.20
N ASP A 153 -14.84 -26.17 12.00
CA ASP A 153 -13.45 -26.27 11.58
C ASP A 153 -12.57 -25.28 12.36
N VAL A 154 -13.04 -24.05 12.59
CA VAL A 154 -12.32 -23.06 13.42
C VAL A 154 -12.26 -23.53 14.86
N GLU A 155 -13.36 -24.02 15.42
CA GLU A 155 -13.38 -24.54 16.79
C GLU A 155 -12.37 -25.68 16.97
N ARG A 156 -12.41 -26.68 16.08
CA ARG A 156 -11.47 -27.80 16.09
C ARG A 156 -10.03 -27.31 15.99
N LEU A 157 -9.76 -26.41 15.04
CA LEU A 157 -8.44 -25.83 14.84
C LEU A 157 -7.91 -25.17 16.11
N ILE A 158 -8.68 -24.28 16.75
CA ILE A 158 -8.24 -23.58 17.96
C ILE A 158 -7.98 -24.58 19.10
N ARG A 159 -8.85 -25.56 19.30
CA ARG A 159 -8.64 -26.62 20.31
C ARG A 159 -7.34 -27.41 20.06
N GLU A 160 -7.06 -27.76 18.81
CA GLU A 160 -5.82 -28.46 18.45
C GLU A 160 -4.57 -27.59 18.66
N ILE A 161 -4.65 -26.30 18.36
CA ILE A 161 -3.55 -25.35 18.63
C ILE A 161 -3.24 -25.34 20.13
N GLN A 162 -4.25 -25.15 20.98
CA GLN A 162 -4.07 -25.11 22.43
C GLN A 162 -3.52 -26.42 23.01
N ALA A 163 -3.83 -27.57 22.38
CA ALA A 163 -3.38 -28.87 22.86
C ALA A 163 -1.94 -29.23 22.42
N LYS A 164 -1.48 -28.73 21.27
CA LYS A 164 -0.25 -29.21 20.61
C LYS A 164 0.85 -28.16 20.47
N HIS A 165 0.52 -26.88 20.63
CA HIS A 165 1.42 -25.77 20.35
C HIS A 165 1.62 -24.87 21.58
N PRO A 166 2.67 -24.02 21.59
CA PRO A 166 2.77 -22.93 22.55
C PRO A 166 1.51 -22.03 22.53
N PRO A 167 1.26 -21.24 23.58
CA PRO A 167 0.09 -20.37 23.65
C PRO A 167 -0.13 -19.58 22.35
N LEU A 168 -1.36 -19.59 21.84
CA LEU A 168 -1.71 -18.79 20.67
C LEU A 168 -1.71 -17.32 21.09
N VAL A 169 -0.75 -16.55 20.56
CA VAL A 169 -0.56 -15.13 20.89
C VAL A 169 -0.85 -14.21 19.70
N GLY A 170 -0.94 -14.74 18.48
CA GLY A 170 -1.23 -13.93 17.31
C GLY A 170 -2.12 -14.62 16.30
N VAL A 171 -3.07 -13.87 15.74
CA VAL A 171 -3.93 -14.32 14.65
C VAL A 171 -3.80 -13.35 13.48
N PHE A 172 -3.50 -13.88 12.30
CA PHE A 172 -3.46 -13.15 11.04
C PHE A 172 -4.46 -13.77 10.06
N HIS A 173 -5.46 -12.99 9.68
CA HIS A 173 -6.51 -13.44 8.79
C HIS A 173 -6.30 -12.91 7.37
N THR A 174 -5.72 -13.74 6.51
CA THR A 174 -5.47 -13.43 5.09
C THR A 174 -6.33 -14.26 4.14
N ALA A 175 -7.32 -15.00 4.66
CA ALA A 175 -8.20 -15.81 3.85
C ALA A 175 -9.21 -14.94 3.08
N GLY A 176 -9.45 -15.29 1.82
CA GLY A 176 -10.37 -14.58 0.95
C GLY A 176 -10.38 -15.16 -0.45
N VAL A 177 -11.48 -14.93 -1.15
CA VAL A 177 -11.67 -15.24 -2.58
C VAL A 177 -12.39 -14.07 -3.23
N LEU A 178 -12.29 -13.97 -4.55
CA LEU A 178 -13.03 -13.01 -5.38
C LEU A 178 -14.08 -13.76 -6.18
N ASP A 179 -15.21 -13.09 -6.42
CA ASP A 179 -16.32 -13.57 -7.24
C ASP A 179 -17.04 -12.33 -7.77
N ASP A 180 -16.36 -11.64 -8.70
CA ASP A 180 -16.73 -10.29 -9.14
C ASP A 180 -18.03 -10.34 -9.95
N ALA A 181 -18.95 -9.43 -9.62
CA ALA A 181 -20.22 -9.22 -10.30
C ALA A 181 -20.76 -7.82 -9.99
N MET A 182 -21.49 -7.23 -10.94
CA MET A 182 -22.23 -5.99 -10.69
C MET A 182 -23.25 -6.19 -9.57
N LEU A 183 -23.59 -5.11 -8.84
CA LEU A 183 -24.54 -5.20 -7.74
C LEU A 183 -25.90 -5.75 -8.16
N THR A 184 -26.32 -5.48 -9.40
CA THR A 184 -27.55 -6.01 -10.02
C THR A 184 -27.50 -7.50 -10.32
N ASP A 185 -26.30 -8.06 -10.50
CA ASP A 185 -26.07 -9.45 -10.89
C ASP A 185 -25.57 -10.31 -9.70
N LEU A 186 -25.44 -9.69 -8.51
CA LEU A 186 -25.03 -10.39 -7.30
C LEU A 186 -26.14 -11.33 -6.82
N THR A 187 -25.83 -12.62 -6.77
CA THR A 187 -26.70 -13.63 -6.17
C THR A 187 -26.31 -13.90 -4.71
N PRO A 188 -27.21 -14.46 -3.89
CA PRO A 188 -26.87 -14.92 -2.54
C PRO A 188 -25.68 -15.88 -2.50
N GLU A 189 -25.51 -16.70 -3.54
CA GLU A 189 -24.39 -17.65 -3.67
C GLU A 189 -23.07 -16.93 -3.87
N ARG A 190 -23.01 -15.95 -4.79
CA ARG A 190 -21.80 -15.13 -5.02
C ARG A 190 -21.43 -14.30 -3.80
N LEU A 191 -22.43 -13.78 -3.09
CA LEU A 191 -22.21 -13.08 -1.82
C LEU A 191 -21.63 -14.04 -0.77
N ARG A 192 -22.22 -15.21 -0.60
CA ARG A 192 -21.76 -16.25 0.35
C ARG A 192 -20.34 -16.71 0.03
N THR A 193 -20.02 -16.97 -1.24
CA THR A 193 -18.68 -17.39 -1.68
C THR A 193 -17.58 -16.46 -1.17
N VAL A 194 -17.79 -15.15 -1.23
CA VAL A 194 -16.80 -14.15 -0.82
C VAL A 194 -16.86 -13.86 0.69
N MET A 195 -18.07 -13.74 1.26
CA MET A 195 -18.26 -13.42 2.68
C MET A 195 -17.82 -14.57 3.60
N GLN A 196 -18.02 -15.83 3.20
CA GLN A 196 -17.78 -16.98 4.07
C GLN A 196 -16.33 -17.11 4.54
N PRO A 197 -15.32 -17.20 3.66
CA PRO A 197 -13.93 -17.38 4.11
C PRO A 197 -13.34 -16.12 4.73
N LYS A 198 -13.95 -14.95 4.53
CA LYS A 198 -13.43 -13.64 4.96
C LYS A 198 -14.19 -13.10 6.17
N ALA A 199 -15.41 -12.62 5.98
CA ALA A 199 -16.20 -12.04 7.07
C ALA A 199 -16.57 -13.09 8.13
N MET A 200 -17.17 -14.22 7.73
CA MET A 200 -17.56 -15.26 8.70
C MET A 200 -16.35 -15.95 9.32
N GLY A 201 -15.29 -16.18 8.55
CA GLY A 201 -14.04 -16.69 9.10
C GLY A 201 -13.44 -15.80 10.18
N ALA A 202 -13.39 -14.47 9.96
CA ALA A 202 -12.94 -13.54 11.00
C ALA A 202 -13.86 -13.52 12.23
N TRP A 203 -15.18 -13.66 12.03
CA TRP A 203 -16.14 -13.74 13.12
C TRP A 203 -15.93 -14.98 14.01
N TYR A 204 -15.75 -16.15 13.40
CA TYR A 204 -15.47 -17.38 14.14
C TYR A 204 -14.13 -17.30 14.86
N LEU A 205 -13.08 -16.81 14.19
CA LEU A 205 -11.78 -16.57 14.83
C LEU A 205 -11.94 -15.64 16.04
N HIS A 206 -12.70 -14.55 15.91
CA HIS A 206 -12.97 -13.67 17.05
C HIS A 206 -13.64 -14.43 18.21
N ARG A 207 -14.72 -15.16 17.96
CA ARG A 207 -15.47 -15.88 19.00
C ARG A 207 -14.63 -16.91 19.75
N TYR A 208 -13.80 -17.67 19.05
CA TYR A 208 -12.99 -18.74 19.65
C TYR A 208 -11.63 -18.26 20.18
N THR A 209 -11.25 -17.00 19.96
CA THR A 209 -9.97 -16.44 20.45
C THR A 209 -10.12 -15.26 21.41
N GLN A 210 -11.33 -14.74 21.64
CA GLN A 210 -11.57 -13.56 22.49
C GLN A 210 -11.08 -13.71 23.95
N ASN A 211 -10.98 -14.95 24.45
CA ASN A 211 -10.51 -15.26 25.80
C ASN A 211 -9.05 -15.75 25.84
N LEU A 212 -8.34 -15.71 24.71
CA LEU A 212 -6.93 -16.11 24.62
C LEU A 212 -6.02 -14.90 24.85
N PRO A 213 -4.79 -15.10 25.34
CA PRO A 213 -3.83 -14.03 25.59
C PRO A 213 -3.17 -13.59 24.27
N LEU A 214 -3.98 -13.05 23.36
CA LEU A 214 -3.47 -12.52 22.10
C LEU A 214 -2.72 -11.20 22.35
N ASP A 215 -1.56 -11.09 21.75
CA ASP A 215 -0.82 -9.84 21.57
C ASP A 215 -1.33 -9.11 20.31
N CYS A 216 -1.74 -9.87 19.27
CA CYS A 216 -2.25 -9.29 18.03
C CYS A 216 -3.39 -10.11 17.39
N PHE A 217 -4.33 -9.40 16.75
CA PHE A 217 -5.40 -9.97 15.93
C PHE A 217 -5.55 -9.10 14.67
N VAL A 218 -4.90 -9.51 13.60
CA VAL A 218 -4.73 -8.72 12.38
C VAL A 218 -5.61 -9.25 11.26
N LEU A 219 -6.46 -8.40 10.71
CA LEU A 219 -7.37 -8.71 9.61
C LEU A 219 -6.88 -8.04 8.33
N PHE A 220 -6.64 -8.84 7.28
CA PHE A 220 -6.20 -8.31 5.99
C PHE A 220 -7.43 -7.95 5.19
N SER A 221 -7.79 -6.67 5.26
CA SER A 221 -8.83 -6.01 4.50
C SER A 221 -8.27 -5.52 3.15
N SER A 222 -9.01 -4.66 2.45
CA SER A 222 -8.58 -4.08 1.17
C SER A 222 -8.94 -2.61 1.10
N ILE A 223 -8.16 -1.84 0.33
CA ILE A 223 -8.50 -0.47 -0.07
C ILE A 223 -9.90 -0.38 -0.68
N SER A 224 -10.42 -1.45 -1.30
CA SER A 224 -11.77 -1.47 -1.87
C SER A 224 -12.87 -1.20 -0.83
N ALA A 225 -12.67 -1.51 0.45
CA ALA A 225 -13.60 -1.13 1.51
C ALA A 225 -13.64 0.38 1.77
N LEU A 226 -12.55 1.08 1.48
CA LEU A 226 -12.44 2.52 1.60
C LEU A 226 -13.05 3.18 0.38
N VAL A 227 -12.50 2.88 -0.80
CA VAL A 227 -12.75 3.63 -2.04
C VAL A 227 -13.82 3.01 -2.96
N GLY A 228 -14.27 1.79 -2.64
CA GLY A 228 -15.16 1.02 -3.52
C GLY A 228 -14.42 0.44 -4.73
N ARG A 229 -15.05 -0.51 -5.40
CA ARG A 229 -14.62 -1.01 -6.70
C ARG A 229 -15.83 -1.58 -7.44
N SER A 230 -16.06 -1.08 -8.65
CA SER A 230 -17.12 -1.59 -9.53
C SER A 230 -16.97 -3.10 -9.74
N GLY A 231 -18.08 -3.83 -9.71
CA GLY A 231 -18.07 -5.29 -9.80
C GLY A 231 -17.62 -6.04 -8.54
N GLN A 232 -17.30 -5.36 -7.43
CA GLN A 232 -16.79 -6.02 -6.22
C GLN A 232 -17.63 -5.76 -4.96
N GLY A 233 -18.94 -5.52 -5.10
CA GLY A 233 -19.81 -5.18 -3.95
C GLY A 233 -19.77 -6.19 -2.80
N ASN A 234 -19.73 -7.49 -3.11
CA ASN A 234 -19.57 -8.58 -2.13
C ASN A 234 -18.22 -8.54 -1.40
N TYR A 235 -17.12 -8.28 -2.12
CA TYR A 235 -15.77 -8.20 -1.56
C TYR A 235 -15.58 -6.94 -0.71
N VAL A 236 -16.10 -5.80 -1.17
CA VAL A 236 -16.16 -4.54 -0.42
C VAL A 236 -16.90 -4.75 0.89
N ALA A 237 -18.08 -5.38 0.87
CA ALA A 237 -18.86 -5.69 2.08
C ALA A 237 -18.09 -6.61 3.05
N ALA A 238 -17.42 -7.64 2.53
CA ALA A 238 -16.63 -8.56 3.35
C ALA A 238 -15.48 -7.85 4.06
N ASN A 239 -14.78 -6.96 3.36
CA ASN A 239 -13.68 -6.17 3.92
C ASN A 239 -14.18 -5.12 4.92
N ALA A 240 -15.28 -4.43 4.63
CA ALA A 240 -15.90 -3.50 5.57
C ALA A 240 -16.33 -4.18 6.88
N PHE A 241 -16.79 -5.45 6.81
CA PHE A 241 -17.05 -6.23 8.01
C PHE A 241 -15.78 -6.46 8.86
N LEU A 242 -14.64 -6.77 8.23
CA LEU A 242 -13.36 -6.91 8.96
C LEU A 242 -12.96 -5.62 9.67
N ASP A 243 -13.12 -4.50 8.97
CA ASP A 243 -12.81 -3.17 9.50
C ASP A 243 -13.64 -2.90 10.76
N GLN A 244 -14.96 -3.12 10.69
CA GLN A 244 -15.85 -2.89 11.83
C GLN A 244 -15.69 -3.92 12.95
N LEU A 245 -15.40 -5.18 12.64
CA LEU A 245 -15.07 -6.18 13.64
C LEU A 245 -13.85 -5.76 14.47
N THR A 246 -12.87 -5.14 13.83
CA THR A 246 -11.67 -4.65 14.51
C THR A 246 -11.99 -3.54 15.51
N HIS A 247 -12.76 -2.53 15.09
CA HIS A 247 -13.24 -1.48 15.99
C HIS A 247 -14.04 -2.06 17.17
N ALA A 248 -14.92 -3.02 16.89
CA ALA A 248 -15.71 -3.70 17.92
C ALA A 248 -14.85 -4.53 18.90
N ARG A 249 -13.74 -5.13 18.44
CA ARG A 249 -12.79 -5.83 19.32
C ARG A 249 -12.05 -4.84 20.24
N ARG A 250 -11.55 -3.74 19.66
CA ARG A 250 -10.83 -2.71 20.43
C ARG A 250 -11.69 -2.01 21.46
N ALA A 251 -12.96 -1.76 21.15
CA ALA A 251 -13.93 -1.22 22.12
C ALA A 251 -14.13 -2.14 23.34
N ARG A 252 -13.77 -3.43 23.24
CA ARG A 252 -13.80 -4.41 24.34
C ARG A 252 -12.43 -4.60 25.01
N GLY A 253 -11.44 -3.78 24.69
CA GLY A 253 -10.06 -3.93 25.17
C GLY A 253 -9.31 -5.13 24.58
N LEU A 254 -9.83 -5.73 23.51
CA LEU A 254 -9.16 -6.85 22.83
C LEU A 254 -8.26 -6.32 21.70
N PRO A 255 -7.12 -6.98 21.42
CA PRO A 255 -6.30 -6.66 20.26
C PRO A 255 -7.11 -6.76 18.97
N GLY A 256 -6.83 -5.84 18.05
CA GLY A 256 -7.46 -5.77 16.75
C GLY A 256 -6.76 -4.75 15.86
N LEU A 257 -6.42 -5.15 14.64
CA LEU A 257 -5.87 -4.28 13.60
C LEU A 257 -6.43 -4.70 12.23
N SER A 258 -7.11 -3.80 11.53
CA SER A 258 -7.52 -4.01 10.14
C SER A 258 -6.57 -3.27 9.21
N LEU A 259 -6.06 -3.97 8.20
CA LEU A 259 -5.15 -3.40 7.20
C LEU A 259 -5.86 -3.39 5.84
N ASN A 260 -6.25 -2.20 5.38
CA ASN A 260 -6.83 -2.01 4.05
C ASN A 260 -5.71 -1.96 3.02
N TRP A 261 -5.27 -3.13 2.55
CA TRP A 261 -4.19 -3.26 1.58
C TRP A 261 -4.58 -2.74 0.19
N GLY A 262 -3.69 -1.92 -0.38
CA GLY A 262 -3.65 -1.59 -1.80
C GLY A 262 -3.08 -2.73 -2.64
N VAL A 263 -2.55 -2.40 -3.81
CA VAL A 263 -2.14 -3.39 -4.81
C VAL A 263 -0.75 -3.91 -4.50
N LEU A 264 -0.63 -5.21 -4.26
CA LEU A 264 0.67 -5.88 -4.13
C LEU A 264 1.07 -6.45 -5.49
N ALA A 265 2.14 -5.92 -6.08
CA ALA A 265 2.56 -6.22 -7.46
C ALA A 265 2.90 -7.71 -7.66
N GLU A 266 3.56 -8.32 -6.67
CA GLU A 266 4.24 -9.61 -6.85
C GLU A 266 3.46 -10.83 -6.33
N VAL A 267 2.40 -10.62 -5.53
CA VAL A 267 1.61 -11.71 -4.90
C VAL A 267 0.19 -11.28 -4.58
N GLY A 268 -0.70 -12.27 -4.42
CA GLY A 268 -2.05 -12.08 -3.94
C GLY A 268 -3.08 -12.17 -5.07
N MET A 269 -4.28 -11.64 -4.82
CA MET A 269 -5.38 -11.71 -5.78
C MET A 269 -5.17 -10.76 -6.98
N ALA A 270 -4.52 -9.61 -6.75
CA ALA A 270 -4.18 -8.65 -7.80
C ALA A 270 -3.21 -9.22 -8.84
N ALA A 271 -2.14 -9.90 -8.41
CA ALA A 271 -1.18 -10.56 -9.30
C ALA A 271 -1.82 -11.70 -10.13
N ARG A 272 -2.88 -12.36 -9.62
CA ARG A 272 -3.59 -13.44 -10.36
C ARG A 272 -4.59 -12.93 -11.38
N GLN A 273 -5.03 -11.68 -11.26
CA GLN A 273 -5.96 -11.04 -12.20
C GLN A 273 -5.23 -10.08 -13.16
N GLU A 274 -3.88 -10.02 -13.14
CA GLU A 274 -3.04 -9.14 -13.97
C GLU A 274 -3.52 -7.67 -13.97
N ILE A 275 -4.08 -7.19 -12.85
CA ILE A 275 -4.76 -5.88 -12.78
C ILE A 275 -3.78 -4.70 -12.72
N GLY A 276 -2.47 -4.94 -12.61
CA GLY A 276 -1.47 -3.90 -12.37
C GLY A 276 -1.54 -2.74 -13.37
N GLY A 277 -1.70 -3.03 -14.66
CA GLY A 277 -1.67 -2.01 -15.73
C GLY A 277 -2.86 -1.04 -15.73
N ASN A 278 -4.05 -1.45 -15.28
CA ASN A 278 -5.24 -0.58 -15.29
C ASN A 278 -5.34 0.30 -14.04
N LEU A 279 -4.78 -0.14 -12.90
CA LEU A 279 -4.93 0.55 -11.62
C LEU A 279 -4.04 1.78 -11.48
N GLU A 280 -2.82 1.75 -12.03
CA GLU A 280 -1.90 2.88 -12.01
C GLU A 280 -2.49 4.10 -12.73
N TRP A 281 -3.23 3.87 -13.82
CA TRP A 281 -3.95 4.92 -14.55
C TRP A 281 -5.09 5.55 -13.73
N TYR A 282 -5.69 4.78 -12.82
CA TYR A 282 -6.65 5.30 -11.83
C TYR A 282 -5.97 5.91 -10.59
N GLY A 283 -4.66 6.15 -10.64
CA GLY A 283 -3.89 6.69 -9.54
C GLY A 283 -3.66 5.71 -8.40
N ILE A 284 -3.88 4.40 -8.60
CA ILE A 284 -3.60 3.38 -7.58
C ILE A 284 -2.31 2.66 -7.96
N GLY A 285 -1.23 3.04 -7.27
CA GLY A 285 0.09 2.41 -7.42
C GLY A 285 0.13 1.02 -6.79
N SER A 286 1.20 0.29 -7.13
CA SER A 286 1.51 -1.01 -6.55
C SER A 286 2.77 -0.94 -5.70
N PHE A 287 2.85 -1.80 -4.70
CA PHE A 287 4.04 -1.92 -3.85
C PHE A 287 4.59 -3.35 -3.89
N THR A 288 5.87 -3.48 -3.54
CA THR A 288 6.62 -4.74 -3.44
C THR A 288 6.27 -5.51 -2.17
N ARG A 289 6.66 -6.79 -2.09
CA ARG A 289 6.51 -7.59 -0.85
C ARG A 289 7.26 -6.97 0.33
N ASP A 290 8.45 -6.46 0.10
CA ASP A 290 9.28 -5.89 1.15
C ASP A 290 8.66 -4.60 1.70
N GLU A 291 8.10 -3.75 0.83
CA GLU A 291 7.31 -2.58 1.25
C GLU A 291 6.08 -2.97 2.04
N ALA A 292 5.33 -3.99 1.59
CA ALA A 292 4.18 -4.50 2.32
C ALA A 292 4.57 -4.94 3.74
N MET A 293 5.68 -5.68 3.88
CA MET A 293 6.13 -6.14 5.19
C MET A 293 6.69 -5.02 6.08
N ARG A 294 7.34 -3.98 5.50
CA ARG A 294 7.70 -2.76 6.25
C ARG A 294 6.47 -2.01 6.75
N MET A 295 5.44 -1.88 5.91
CA MET A 295 4.17 -1.25 6.30
C MET A 295 3.45 -2.06 7.40
N LEU A 296 3.46 -3.39 7.32
CA LEU A 296 2.93 -4.26 8.37
C LEU A 296 3.65 -4.04 9.70
N GLU A 297 4.99 -3.98 9.68
CA GLU A 297 5.80 -3.76 10.87
C GLU A 297 5.47 -2.42 11.54
N LEU A 298 5.33 -1.36 10.76
CA LEU A 298 4.93 -0.03 11.26
C LEU A 298 3.49 -0.05 11.81
N ALA A 299 2.56 -0.69 11.08
CA ALA A 299 1.16 -0.77 11.49
C ALA A 299 0.97 -1.52 12.82
N LEU A 300 1.73 -2.59 13.03
CA LEU A 300 1.72 -3.36 14.28
C LEU A 300 2.24 -2.59 15.49
N ARG A 301 3.06 -1.54 15.27
CA ARG A 301 3.54 -0.64 16.34
C ARG A 301 2.64 0.58 16.56
N SER A 302 1.60 0.72 15.75
CA SER A 302 0.70 1.85 15.84
C SER A 302 -0.45 1.58 16.81
N ASP A 303 -1.01 2.64 17.38
CA ASP A 303 -2.22 2.57 18.19
C ASP A 303 -3.50 2.64 17.36
N TYR A 304 -3.44 2.53 16.02
CA TYR A 304 -4.62 2.63 15.16
C TYR A 304 -5.38 1.30 15.05
N ALA A 305 -6.70 1.37 15.04
CA ALA A 305 -7.57 0.21 14.83
C ALA A 305 -7.59 -0.26 13.38
N GLN A 306 -7.43 0.68 12.45
CA GLN A 306 -7.59 0.48 11.03
C GLN A 306 -6.63 1.39 10.30
N LEU A 307 -5.89 0.84 9.34
CA LEU A 307 -4.95 1.61 8.52
C LEU A 307 -5.12 1.26 7.04
N GLY A 308 -5.17 2.29 6.21
CA GLY A 308 -5.04 2.18 4.77
C GLY A 308 -3.57 2.10 4.37
N LEU A 309 -3.18 1.00 3.73
CA LEU A 309 -1.81 0.76 3.28
C LEU A 309 -1.80 0.73 1.75
N MET A 310 -1.62 1.90 1.13
CA MET A 310 -1.78 2.06 -0.31
C MET A 310 -0.80 3.11 -0.84
N ASP A 311 -0.38 2.90 -2.08
CA ASP A 311 0.20 3.94 -2.91
C ASP A 311 -0.93 4.50 -3.77
N ILE A 312 -1.32 5.75 -3.53
CA ILE A 312 -2.43 6.37 -4.23
C ILE A 312 -2.13 7.85 -4.56
N ASP A 313 -2.21 8.18 -5.83
CA ASP A 313 -2.35 9.54 -6.31
C ASP A 313 -3.84 9.92 -6.23
N TRP A 314 -4.20 10.54 -5.11
CA TRP A 314 -5.57 11.00 -4.85
C TRP A 314 -6.09 11.94 -5.93
N LYS A 315 -5.24 12.73 -6.58
CA LYS A 315 -5.66 13.63 -7.66
C LYS A 315 -6.08 12.85 -8.89
N THR A 316 -5.26 11.90 -9.32
CA THR A 316 -5.59 11.04 -10.45
C THR A 316 -6.82 10.18 -10.13
N TRP A 317 -6.90 9.62 -8.92
CA TRP A 317 -8.04 8.80 -8.50
C TRP A 317 -9.37 9.57 -8.44
N LEU A 318 -9.38 10.76 -7.83
CA LEU A 318 -10.59 11.61 -7.72
C LEU A 318 -11.08 12.08 -9.10
N ASN A 319 -10.15 12.37 -10.02
CA ASN A 319 -10.49 12.74 -11.40
C ASN A 319 -11.23 11.64 -12.14
N ALA A 320 -10.83 10.39 -11.92
CA ALA A 320 -11.48 9.22 -12.52
C ALA A 320 -12.73 8.75 -11.76
N ASN A 321 -12.86 9.07 -10.47
CA ASN A 321 -13.95 8.62 -9.58
C ASN A 321 -14.74 9.82 -9.02
N ARG A 322 -15.30 10.65 -9.90
CA ARG A 322 -15.87 11.95 -9.51
C ARG A 322 -17.08 11.91 -8.61
N ALA A 323 -17.92 10.89 -8.78
CA ALA A 323 -19.02 10.65 -7.85
C ALA A 323 -18.52 10.45 -6.41
N SER A 324 -17.30 9.92 -6.25
CA SER A 324 -16.61 9.84 -4.97
C SER A 324 -16.01 11.17 -4.55
N ALA A 325 -15.49 12.00 -5.47
CA ALA A 325 -14.89 13.29 -5.13
C ALA A 325 -15.85 14.27 -4.45
N VAL A 326 -17.16 14.19 -4.73
CA VAL A 326 -18.20 14.99 -4.07
C VAL A 326 -18.66 14.41 -2.73
N ALA A 327 -18.21 13.21 -2.36
CA ALA A 327 -18.56 12.62 -1.07
C ALA A 327 -17.77 13.28 0.06
N LEU A 328 -18.46 13.64 1.15
CA LEU A 328 -17.87 14.23 2.36
C LEU A 328 -16.64 13.46 2.87
N ARG A 329 -16.60 12.15 2.64
CA ARG A 329 -15.49 11.26 3.00
C ARG A 329 -14.16 11.71 2.41
N TYR A 330 -14.13 12.25 1.19
CA TYR A 330 -12.89 12.58 0.46
C TYR A 330 -12.68 14.08 0.24
N GLN A 331 -13.59 14.92 0.76
CA GLN A 331 -13.55 16.36 0.53
C GLN A 331 -12.21 17.01 0.95
N HIS A 332 -11.66 16.57 2.08
CA HIS A 332 -10.36 17.04 2.56
C HIS A 332 -9.17 16.64 1.66
N LEU A 333 -9.34 15.63 0.80
CA LEU A 333 -8.36 15.22 -0.20
C LEU A 333 -8.54 15.98 -1.52
N SER A 334 -9.76 16.46 -1.81
CA SER A 334 -10.05 17.22 -3.02
C SER A 334 -9.52 18.66 -3.00
N ASP A 335 -9.42 19.28 -1.82
CA ASP A 335 -9.02 20.70 -1.67
C ASP A 335 -7.60 21.00 -2.19
N ASN A 336 -6.74 19.97 -2.32
CA ASN A 336 -5.39 20.07 -2.91
C ASN A 336 -5.26 19.39 -4.29
N ALA A 337 -6.32 18.73 -4.76
CA ALA A 337 -6.24 17.73 -5.84
C ALA A 337 -7.08 18.08 -7.07
N ILE A 338 -7.88 19.15 -7.05
CA ILE A 338 -8.63 19.60 -8.22
C ILE A 338 -7.89 20.80 -8.87
N PRO A 339 -6.97 20.59 -9.83
CA PRO A 339 -6.93 21.49 -10.97
C PRO A 339 -8.24 21.30 -11.72
N GLU A 340 -8.90 22.41 -12.02
CA GLU A 340 -10.23 22.47 -12.61
C GLU A 340 -10.40 21.45 -13.74
N PHE A 341 -11.39 20.57 -13.66
CA PHE A 341 -11.92 19.74 -14.77
C PHE A 341 -12.02 20.50 -16.10
N SER A 342 -12.27 21.80 -15.98
CA SER A 342 -12.08 22.80 -17.00
C SER A 342 -10.82 22.57 -17.84
N ALA A 343 -9.64 22.34 -17.26
CA ALA A 343 -8.37 22.25 -17.97
C ALA A 343 -8.21 21.05 -18.92
N ILE A 344 -8.64 19.83 -18.55
CA ILE A 344 -8.54 18.66 -19.46
C ILE A 344 -9.53 18.79 -20.62
N ILE A 345 -10.79 19.14 -20.31
CA ILE A 345 -11.78 19.41 -21.35
C ILE A 345 -11.35 20.60 -22.20
N GLN A 346 -10.84 21.68 -21.60
CA GLN A 346 -10.38 22.86 -22.33
C GLN A 346 -9.16 22.54 -23.17
N ALA A 347 -8.25 21.67 -22.73
CA ALA A 347 -7.12 21.21 -23.52
C ALA A 347 -7.60 20.44 -24.75
N LEU A 348 -8.49 19.45 -24.57
CA LEU A 348 -9.09 18.72 -25.69
C LEU A 348 -9.89 19.66 -26.60
N ARG A 349 -10.70 20.56 -26.03
CA ARG A 349 -11.50 21.52 -26.79
C ARG A 349 -10.62 22.47 -27.60
N LYS A 350 -9.53 22.97 -27.00
CA LYS A 350 -8.55 23.83 -27.67
C LYS A 350 -7.82 23.08 -28.79
N GLU A 351 -7.46 21.82 -28.57
CA GLU A 351 -6.87 20.96 -29.59
C GLU A 351 -7.83 20.78 -30.78
N LEU A 352 -9.12 20.55 -30.51
CA LEU A 352 -10.14 20.34 -31.54
C LEU A 352 -10.54 21.65 -32.27
N GLN A 353 -10.41 22.82 -31.64
CA GLN A 353 -10.83 24.11 -32.22
C GLN A 353 -10.13 24.41 -33.55
N ASP A 354 -8.83 24.12 -33.63
CA ASP A 354 -7.99 24.41 -34.81
C ASP A 354 -8.02 23.31 -35.87
N MET A 355 -8.74 22.20 -35.61
CA MET A 355 -8.89 21.07 -36.52
C MET A 355 -10.10 21.22 -37.44
N ASP A 356 -10.00 20.69 -38.66
CA ASP A 356 -11.17 20.49 -39.54
C ASP A 356 -12.04 19.33 -39.04
N GLU A 357 -13.24 19.18 -39.61
CA GLU A 357 -14.24 18.19 -39.19
C GLU A 357 -13.69 16.75 -39.24
N ALA A 358 -12.95 16.40 -40.29
CA ALA A 358 -12.37 15.08 -40.45
C ALA A 358 -11.25 14.81 -39.44
N ALA A 359 -10.40 15.81 -39.16
CA ALA A 359 -9.34 15.73 -38.17
C ALA A 359 -9.89 15.66 -36.73
N ARG A 360 -10.97 16.38 -36.43
CA ARG A 360 -11.67 16.28 -35.13
C ARG A 360 -12.19 14.88 -34.90
N LEU A 361 -12.89 14.32 -35.90
CA LEU A 361 -13.42 12.95 -35.82
C LEU A 361 -12.29 11.95 -35.59
N GLY A 362 -11.23 12.00 -36.41
CA GLY A 362 -10.06 11.13 -36.24
C GLY A 362 -9.44 11.22 -34.85
N ARG A 363 -9.32 12.43 -34.29
CA ARG A 363 -8.72 12.65 -32.97
C ARG A 363 -9.55 12.05 -31.83
N VAL A 364 -10.88 12.19 -31.90
CA VAL A 364 -11.79 11.61 -30.90
C VAL A 364 -11.86 10.09 -31.06
N VAL A 365 -11.80 9.56 -32.29
CA VAL A 365 -11.68 8.12 -32.53
C VAL A 365 -10.41 7.56 -31.90
N THR A 366 -9.26 8.22 -32.05
CA THR A 366 -8.01 7.80 -31.39
C THR A 366 -8.14 7.80 -29.87
N LEU A 367 -8.81 8.81 -29.29
CA LEU A 367 -9.09 8.85 -27.86
C LEU A 367 -9.94 7.64 -27.41
N LEU A 368 -11.05 7.37 -28.12
CA LEU A 368 -11.93 6.25 -27.80
C LEU A 368 -11.25 4.89 -27.98
N ALA A 369 -10.41 4.75 -29.01
CA ALA A 369 -9.61 3.55 -29.25
C ALA A 369 -8.61 3.32 -28.13
N GLY A 370 -7.87 4.35 -27.71
CA GLY A 370 -6.95 4.26 -26.57
C GLY A 370 -7.66 3.87 -25.27
N LEU A 371 -8.79 4.51 -24.96
CA LEU A 371 -9.59 4.18 -23.77
C LEU A 371 -10.12 2.74 -23.83
N THR A 372 -10.59 2.29 -24.99
CA THR A 372 -11.13 0.93 -25.16
C THR A 372 -10.03 -0.13 -25.11
N ALA A 373 -8.90 0.10 -25.78
CA ALA A 373 -7.74 -0.79 -25.80
C ALA A 373 -7.20 -1.03 -24.39
N GLN A 374 -7.13 0.02 -23.58
CA GLN A 374 -6.72 -0.09 -22.17
C GLN A 374 -7.70 -0.92 -21.34
N ILE A 375 -9.01 -0.66 -21.46
CA ILE A 375 -10.03 -1.44 -20.75
C ILE A 375 -9.95 -2.92 -21.12
N MET A 376 -9.73 -3.21 -22.42
CA MET A 376 -9.64 -4.55 -22.96
C MET A 376 -8.25 -5.21 -22.81
N ARG A 377 -7.24 -4.46 -22.36
CA ARG A 377 -5.82 -4.88 -22.29
C ARG A 377 -5.27 -5.35 -23.64
N LEU A 378 -5.62 -4.63 -24.69
CA LEU A 378 -5.09 -4.81 -26.03
C LEU A 378 -4.14 -3.65 -26.34
N PRO A 379 -3.14 -3.85 -27.20
CA PRO A 379 -2.36 -2.74 -27.71
C PRO A 379 -3.25 -1.82 -28.55
N GLU A 380 -2.95 -0.52 -28.57
CA GLU A 380 -3.81 0.52 -29.18
C GLU A 380 -4.04 0.32 -30.68
N ASP A 381 -3.15 -0.42 -31.36
CA ASP A 381 -3.21 -0.76 -32.78
C ASP A 381 -3.99 -2.06 -33.08
N ALA A 382 -4.39 -2.82 -32.05
CA ALA A 382 -5.14 -4.06 -32.23
C ALA A 382 -6.65 -3.87 -32.39
N LEU A 383 -7.16 -2.66 -32.17
CA LEU A 383 -8.59 -2.36 -32.29
C LEU A 383 -8.90 -1.72 -33.64
N ASP A 384 -9.87 -2.29 -34.34
CA ASP A 384 -10.48 -1.67 -35.51
C ASP A 384 -11.63 -0.74 -35.07
N PRO A 385 -11.51 0.59 -35.24
CA PRO A 385 -12.53 1.55 -34.83
C PRO A 385 -13.89 1.36 -35.50
N ALA A 386 -13.93 0.71 -36.67
CA ALA A 386 -15.16 0.43 -37.40
C ALA A 386 -15.93 -0.78 -36.83
N THR A 387 -15.27 -1.62 -36.03
CA THR A 387 -15.88 -2.80 -35.43
C THR A 387 -16.85 -2.40 -34.30
N PRO A 388 -18.11 -2.88 -34.31
CA PRO A 388 -19.06 -2.61 -33.23
C PRO A 388 -18.50 -3.04 -31.87
N LEU A 389 -18.69 -2.20 -30.84
CA LEU A 389 -18.17 -2.46 -29.50
C LEU A 389 -18.65 -3.79 -28.91
N SER A 390 -19.88 -4.21 -29.22
CA SER A 390 -20.43 -5.52 -28.82
C SER A 390 -19.63 -6.71 -29.34
N ASN A 391 -18.97 -6.55 -30.50
CA ASN A 391 -18.22 -7.61 -31.16
C ASN A 391 -16.76 -7.66 -30.71
N LEU A 392 -16.29 -6.62 -30.01
CA LEU A 392 -14.97 -6.60 -29.40
C LEU A 392 -14.93 -7.46 -28.11
N GLY A 393 -16.07 -7.90 -27.59
CA GLY A 393 -16.13 -8.68 -26.35
C GLY A 393 -16.14 -7.82 -25.09
N LEU A 394 -16.53 -6.55 -25.22
CA LEU A 394 -16.84 -5.66 -24.08
C LEU A 394 -17.99 -6.26 -23.26
N ASP A 395 -17.72 -6.59 -22.00
CA ASP A 395 -18.76 -6.94 -21.05
C ASP A 395 -19.45 -5.68 -20.47
N SER A 396 -20.51 -5.88 -19.68
CA SER A 396 -21.27 -4.77 -19.09
C SER A 396 -20.46 -3.92 -18.08
N LEU A 397 -19.41 -4.50 -17.47
CA LEU A 397 -18.51 -3.79 -16.56
C LEU A 397 -17.56 -2.89 -17.35
N MET A 398 -16.93 -3.43 -18.38
CA MET A 398 -16.04 -2.70 -19.28
C MET A 398 -16.76 -1.56 -20.01
N GLY A 399 -18.02 -1.76 -20.43
CA GLY A 399 -18.81 -0.69 -21.04
C GLY A 399 -19.09 0.48 -20.08
N THR A 400 -19.39 0.18 -18.82
CA THR A 400 -19.61 1.22 -17.80
C THR A 400 -18.32 1.99 -17.49
N GLU A 401 -17.19 1.30 -17.50
CA GLU A 401 -15.86 1.90 -17.35
C GLU A 401 -15.53 2.84 -18.52
N LEU A 402 -15.78 2.41 -19.76
CA LEU A 402 -15.60 3.24 -20.96
C LEU A 402 -16.47 4.49 -20.89
N ARG A 403 -17.73 4.36 -20.47
CA ARG A 403 -18.64 5.50 -20.28
C ARG A 403 -18.06 6.57 -19.36
N GLY A 404 -17.60 6.15 -18.18
CA GLY A 404 -17.03 7.07 -17.18
C GLY A 404 -15.76 7.75 -17.69
N ASN A 405 -14.92 7.01 -18.43
CA ASN A 405 -13.70 7.55 -19.02
C ASN A 405 -13.96 8.57 -20.13
N VAL A 406 -14.96 8.32 -20.99
CA VAL A 406 -15.38 9.29 -22.01
C VAL A 406 -15.85 10.58 -21.34
N GLU A 407 -16.76 10.49 -20.36
CA GLU A 407 -17.28 11.65 -19.64
C GLU A 407 -16.15 12.45 -18.95
N ALA A 408 -15.15 11.76 -18.40
CA ALA A 408 -14.01 12.41 -17.75
C ALA A 408 -13.13 13.24 -18.72
N HIS A 409 -12.96 12.78 -19.98
CA HIS A 409 -12.09 13.41 -20.97
C HIS A 409 -12.81 14.43 -21.85
N THR A 410 -14.11 14.25 -22.09
CA THR A 410 -14.87 15.02 -23.08
C THR A 410 -15.94 15.90 -22.43
N GLY A 411 -16.37 15.56 -21.21
CA GLY A 411 -17.53 16.18 -20.55
C GLY A 411 -18.88 15.71 -21.08
N VAL A 412 -18.89 14.73 -22.01
CA VAL A 412 -20.11 14.20 -22.61
C VAL A 412 -20.47 12.88 -21.97
N THR A 413 -21.69 12.80 -21.43
CA THR A 413 -22.24 11.58 -20.87
C THR A 413 -22.89 10.74 -21.97
N LEU A 414 -22.29 9.60 -22.32
CA LEU A 414 -22.88 8.63 -23.25
C LEU A 414 -23.97 7.79 -22.56
N SER A 415 -24.96 7.29 -23.30
CA SER A 415 -25.94 6.32 -22.80
C SER A 415 -25.42 4.88 -22.92
N ILE A 416 -26.03 3.95 -22.17
CA ILE A 416 -25.71 2.51 -22.29
C ILE A 416 -26.06 1.98 -23.68
N LEU A 417 -27.12 2.52 -24.30
CA LEU A 417 -27.54 2.14 -25.65
C LEU A 417 -26.49 2.56 -26.70
N ASP A 418 -25.85 3.71 -26.51
CA ASP A 418 -24.77 4.17 -27.40
C ASP A 418 -23.62 3.16 -27.40
N LEU A 419 -23.23 2.66 -26.24
CA LEU A 419 -22.14 1.69 -26.11
C LEU A 419 -22.48 0.30 -26.67
N GLN A 420 -23.76 -0.07 -26.71
CA GLN A 420 -24.19 -1.38 -27.22
C GLN A 420 -24.41 -1.41 -28.72
N SER A 421 -24.75 -0.26 -29.31
CA SER A 421 -25.20 -0.15 -30.70
C SER A 421 -24.17 0.48 -31.65
N SER A 422 -23.12 1.11 -31.10
CA SER A 422 -22.17 1.90 -31.87
C SER A 422 -20.78 1.27 -31.96
N ASN A 423 -20.06 1.60 -33.03
CA ASN A 423 -18.61 1.48 -33.10
C ASN A 423 -17.95 2.78 -32.60
N MET A 424 -16.61 2.85 -32.60
CA MET A 424 -15.91 4.02 -32.05
C MET A 424 -16.09 5.28 -32.90
N GLU A 425 -16.23 5.13 -34.22
CA GLU A 425 -16.49 6.25 -35.13
C GLU A 425 -17.83 6.90 -34.83
N GLN A 426 -18.89 6.10 -34.68
CA GLN A 426 -20.23 6.55 -34.34
C GLN A 426 -20.31 7.15 -32.93
N LEU A 427 -19.52 6.63 -31.98
CA LEU A 427 -19.40 7.25 -30.66
C LEU A 427 -18.64 8.57 -30.71
N ALA A 428 -17.61 8.68 -31.55
CA ALA A 428 -16.85 9.92 -31.72
C ALA A 428 -17.73 11.03 -32.27
N GLU A 429 -18.63 10.74 -33.21
CA GLU A 429 -19.64 11.69 -33.70
C GLU A 429 -20.53 12.20 -32.56
N LYS A 430 -21.08 11.31 -31.73
CA LYS A 430 -21.93 11.68 -30.58
C LYS A 430 -21.17 12.50 -29.54
N VAL A 431 -19.90 12.18 -29.31
CA VAL A 431 -19.04 12.94 -28.42
C VAL A 431 -18.81 14.35 -28.99
N LEU A 432 -18.51 14.48 -30.28
CA LEU A 432 -18.31 15.78 -30.92
C LEU A 432 -19.58 16.63 -30.90
N GLU A 433 -20.74 16.04 -31.21
CA GLU A 433 -22.04 16.70 -31.11
C GLU A 433 -22.30 17.18 -29.67
N GLY A 434 -22.04 16.33 -28.67
CA GLY A 434 -22.17 16.68 -27.26
C GLY A 434 -21.18 17.77 -26.79
N MET A 435 -20.03 17.92 -27.47
CA MET A 435 -19.06 18.98 -27.21
C MET A 435 -19.40 20.30 -27.94
N GLY A 436 -20.34 20.26 -28.89
CA GLY A 436 -20.83 21.41 -29.67
C GLY A 436 -20.07 21.65 -30.98
N TYR A 437 -19.54 20.59 -31.60
CA TYR A 437 -18.85 20.65 -32.90
C TYR A 437 -19.71 20.22 -34.08
#